data_AF-A0A7J7IA53-F1
#
_entry.id   AF-A0A7J7IA53-F1
#
_cell.length_a   1.000
_cell.length_b   1.000
_cell.length_c   1.000
_cell.angle_alpha   90.00
_cell.angle_beta   90.00
_cell.angle_gamma   90.00
#
_symmetry.space_group_name_H-M   'P 1'
#
loop_
_entity.id
_entity.type
_entity.pdbx_description
1 polymer ?
#
loop_
_entity_poly.entity_id
_entity_poly.type
_entity_poly.pdbx_seq_one_letter_code
_entity_poly.pdbx_strand_id
1 'polypeptide(L)'
;MTTSFGAAHTAIPREPNVLIQRFHGLNSSHSLLLNKRIHVFPDSTSNRPIIRAVSTPVKPDTSTEPKRSKVEIFKEQSNFIRYPLDEELLTDTPNINEAATQMIKFHGSYQQTNRDERGSKSYSFMLRTKNPCGKVSNELYLAMDDLADQFGIGTLRLTTRQTFQLHGVLKKDLKTVMSTIIRSMGSTLGACGDLNRNVLAPAAPLARKDYLFAQETAEDIAALLTPQSGFYYDMWMDGERIMSAEPPHVVKARNDNSRGTNFPDSPEPIYGTQFLPRKFKVAVTVPTDNSVDILTNDIGVVLVSDDNGEPQGFNIYVGGGMGRTHRQEATFPRLAEPIGLCTKGRYIVCSESYCCYTTRKWEKG
;
A
#
# COMPACT_ATOMS: atom_id res chain seq x y z
N MET A 1 -11.90 11.21 -66.99
CA MET A 1 -12.23 9.94 -67.65
C MET A 1 -12.40 8.88 -66.58
N THR A 2 -13.49 8.15 -66.68
CA THR A 2 -14.05 7.14 -65.77
C THR A 2 -13.35 5.77 -65.87
N THR A 3 -13.77 4.85 -64.98
CA THR A 3 -13.55 3.39 -64.91
C THR A 3 -12.38 2.94 -64.01
N SER A 4 -12.42 1.84 -63.25
CA SER A 4 -13.47 0.95 -62.71
C SER A 4 -12.78 0.00 -61.71
N PHE A 5 -13.54 -0.50 -60.74
CA PHE A 5 -13.19 -1.52 -59.73
C PHE A 5 -12.69 -2.86 -60.32
N GLY A 6 -11.81 -3.53 -59.57
CA GLY A 6 -11.47 -4.95 -59.71
C GLY A 6 -11.00 -5.53 -58.38
N ALA A 7 -11.82 -6.38 -57.76
CA ALA A 7 -11.55 -7.09 -56.51
C ALA A 7 -10.65 -8.31 -56.76
N ALA A 8 -9.69 -8.55 -55.86
CA ALA A 8 -8.95 -9.81 -55.78
C ALA A 8 -9.25 -10.47 -54.42
N HIS A 9 -9.98 -11.58 -54.48
CA HIS A 9 -10.25 -12.47 -53.35
C HIS A 9 -9.01 -13.30 -53.03
N THR A 10 -8.48 -13.19 -51.83
CA THR A 10 -7.61 -14.20 -51.22
C THR A 10 -8.31 -14.79 -50.00
N ALA A 11 -8.57 -16.09 -50.06
CA ALA A 11 -9.24 -16.87 -49.03
C ALA A 11 -8.31 -17.08 -47.82
N ILE A 12 -8.81 -16.76 -46.63
CA ILE A 12 -8.21 -17.11 -45.34
C ILE A 12 -8.81 -18.45 -44.90
N PRO A 13 -8.03 -19.47 -44.51
CA PRO A 13 -8.57 -20.73 -44.01
C PRO A 13 -9.27 -20.51 -42.67
N ARG A 14 -10.51 -21.01 -42.53
CA ARG A 14 -11.24 -21.06 -41.26
C ARG A 14 -10.68 -22.20 -40.40
N GLU A 15 -10.06 -21.86 -39.27
CA GLU A 15 -9.88 -22.83 -38.17
C GLU A 15 -11.21 -23.03 -37.41
N PRO A 16 -11.50 -24.24 -36.91
CA PRO A 16 -12.75 -24.51 -36.21
C PRO A 16 -12.66 -24.19 -34.71
N ASN A 17 -13.60 -23.37 -34.24
CA ASN A 17 -14.16 -23.30 -32.88
C ASN A 17 -13.18 -23.19 -31.70
N VAL A 18 -12.70 -21.98 -31.43
CA VAL A 18 -12.43 -21.55 -30.04
C VAL A 18 -13.64 -20.79 -29.54
N LEU A 19 -14.48 -21.47 -28.76
CA LEU A 19 -15.64 -20.87 -28.11
C LEU A 19 -15.15 -20.03 -26.92
N ILE A 20 -14.94 -18.73 -27.13
CA ILE A 20 -14.67 -17.79 -26.04
C ILE A 20 -15.94 -17.72 -25.20
N GLN A 21 -15.91 -18.28 -23.98
CA GLN A 21 -16.97 -18.08 -23.01
C GLN A 21 -17.12 -16.58 -22.72
N ARG A 22 -18.25 -16.01 -23.15
CA ARG A 22 -18.66 -14.67 -22.76
C ARG A 22 -18.89 -14.67 -21.26
N PHE A 23 -18.19 -13.79 -20.56
CA PHE A 23 -18.41 -13.51 -19.15
C PHE A 23 -19.82 -12.94 -18.98
N HIS A 24 -20.73 -13.73 -18.42
CA HIS A 24 -22.00 -13.21 -17.93
C HIS A 24 -21.76 -12.68 -16.51
N GLY A 25 -21.94 -11.37 -16.34
CA GLY A 25 -22.05 -10.78 -15.01
C GLY A 25 -23.15 -11.47 -14.20
N LEU A 26 -23.11 -11.29 -12.88
CA LEU A 26 -24.05 -11.90 -11.92
C LEU A 26 -25.50 -11.54 -12.29
N ASN A 27 -26.15 -12.40 -13.08
CA ASN A 27 -27.56 -12.26 -13.43
C ASN A 27 -28.40 -12.71 -12.23
N SER A 28 -29.13 -11.73 -11.70
CA SER A 28 -30.34 -11.91 -10.91
C SER A 28 -31.37 -12.73 -11.69
N SER A 29 -31.91 -13.76 -11.03
CA SER A 29 -33.27 -14.36 -11.19
C SER A 29 -33.22 -15.88 -11.30
N HIS A 30 -33.44 -16.56 -10.18
CA HIS A 30 -34.42 -17.65 -10.09
C HIS A 30 -34.83 -17.80 -8.63
N SER A 31 -36.08 -17.44 -8.35
CA SER A 31 -36.78 -17.66 -7.10
C SER A 31 -36.85 -19.16 -6.80
N LEU A 32 -36.03 -19.62 -5.86
CA LEU A 32 -36.21 -20.88 -5.16
C LEU A 32 -36.24 -20.55 -3.67
N LEU A 33 -37.33 -20.95 -3.02
CA LEU A 33 -37.53 -20.88 -1.57
C LEU A 33 -36.32 -21.51 -0.86
N LEU A 34 -35.43 -20.68 -0.32
CA LEU A 34 -34.32 -21.15 0.51
C LEU A 34 -34.84 -21.46 1.91
N ASN A 35 -35.11 -22.74 2.13
CA ASN A 35 -35.04 -23.32 3.46
C ASN A 35 -33.62 -23.14 3.99
N LYS A 36 -33.49 -22.60 5.21
CA LYS A 36 -32.24 -22.44 5.96
C LYS A 36 -31.39 -23.71 5.95
N ARG A 37 -30.27 -23.69 5.23
CA ARG A 37 -29.06 -24.44 5.60
C ARG A 37 -27.84 -23.60 5.22
N ILE A 38 -27.21 -23.04 6.25
CA ILE A 38 -25.86 -22.50 6.21
C ILE A 38 -24.96 -23.65 5.76
N HIS A 39 -24.28 -23.53 4.62
CA HIS A 39 -23.16 -24.39 4.29
C HIS A 39 -21.96 -23.99 5.15
N VAL A 40 -21.99 -24.45 6.40
CA VAL A 40 -20.76 -24.67 7.17
C VAL A 40 -20.05 -25.82 6.46
N PHE A 41 -18.78 -25.63 6.09
CA PHE A 41 -17.97 -26.71 5.56
C PHE A 41 -18.01 -27.89 6.53
N PRO A 42 -18.27 -29.13 6.08
CA PRO A 42 -18.27 -30.28 6.97
C PRO A 42 -16.87 -30.46 7.56
N ASP A 43 -16.84 -30.71 8.87
CA ASP A 43 -15.64 -31.06 9.63
C ASP A 43 -15.15 -32.44 9.14
N SER A 44 -14.33 -32.45 8.08
CA SER A 44 -13.65 -33.66 7.64
C SER A 44 -12.39 -33.82 8.48
N THR A 45 -12.48 -34.67 9.49
CA THR A 45 -11.32 -35.32 10.06
C THR A 45 -10.53 -36.00 8.93
N SER A 46 -9.20 -35.79 8.93
CA SER A 46 -8.22 -36.31 7.95
C SER A 46 -8.00 -35.51 6.65
N ASN A 47 -7.55 -34.27 6.77
CA ASN A 47 -6.29 -33.80 6.17
C ASN A 47 -6.02 -32.37 6.63
N ARG A 48 -5.10 -32.20 7.58
CA ARG A 48 -4.60 -30.87 7.94
C ARG A 48 -4.06 -30.22 6.66
N PRO A 49 -4.43 -28.98 6.30
CA PRO A 49 -3.69 -28.27 5.29
C PRO A 49 -2.29 -28.09 5.87
N ILE A 50 -1.34 -28.85 5.34
CA ILE A 50 0.08 -28.64 5.62
C ILE A 50 0.33 -27.21 5.17
N ILE A 51 0.62 -26.33 6.13
CA ILE A 51 1.15 -25.00 5.86
C ILE A 51 2.45 -25.23 5.10
N ARG A 52 2.38 -25.23 3.78
CA ARG A 52 3.56 -25.17 2.94
C ARG A 52 3.90 -23.69 2.88
N ALA A 53 4.76 -23.24 3.80
CA ALA A 53 5.51 -22.02 3.57
C ALA A 53 6.09 -22.15 2.16
N VAL A 54 5.71 -21.26 1.24
CA VAL A 54 6.35 -21.17 -0.06
C VAL A 54 7.74 -20.60 0.21
N SER A 55 8.66 -21.51 0.55
CA SER A 55 10.07 -21.25 0.51
C SER A 55 10.41 -21.08 -0.96
N THR A 56 11.01 -19.94 -1.33
CA THR A 56 11.83 -19.88 -2.52
C THR A 56 12.83 -21.04 -2.47
N PRO A 57 13.10 -21.74 -3.58
CA PRO A 57 13.99 -22.89 -3.57
C PRO A 57 15.28 -22.55 -2.82
N VAL A 58 15.61 -23.41 -1.84
CA VAL A 58 16.85 -23.30 -1.05
C VAL A 58 17.98 -23.33 -2.07
N LYS A 59 18.69 -22.20 -2.21
CA LYS A 59 19.95 -22.20 -2.96
C LYS A 59 20.91 -23.14 -2.22
N PRO A 60 21.66 -23.99 -2.94
CA PRO A 60 22.64 -24.87 -2.31
C PRO A 60 23.64 -24.06 -1.45
N ASP A 61 24.15 -24.69 -0.38
CA ASP A 61 25.04 -24.18 0.69
C ASP A 61 26.43 -23.67 0.21
N THR A 62 26.52 -23.15 -1.01
CA THR A 62 27.69 -22.43 -1.51
C THR A 62 27.46 -20.92 -1.59
N SER A 63 26.41 -20.39 -0.94
CA SER A 63 26.07 -18.98 -1.05
C SER A 63 27.02 -18.10 -0.24
N THR A 64 27.86 -17.35 -0.94
CA THR A 64 28.30 -16.01 -0.51
C THR A 64 27.12 -15.27 0.12
N GLU A 65 27.33 -14.59 1.25
CA GLU A 65 26.28 -13.77 1.91
C GLU A 65 25.47 -12.97 0.87
N PRO A 66 24.13 -12.96 0.97
CA PRO A 66 23.30 -12.24 0.03
C PRO A 66 23.67 -10.75 0.04
N LYS A 67 24.17 -10.28 -1.10
CA LYS A 67 24.60 -8.90 -1.28
C LYS A 67 23.42 -7.95 -1.02
N ARG A 68 23.50 -7.19 0.08
CA ARG A 68 22.50 -6.19 0.46
C ARG A 68 22.34 -5.13 -0.64
N SER A 69 21.11 -4.68 -0.83
CA SER A 69 20.83 -3.61 -1.80
C SER A 69 21.41 -2.28 -1.31
N LYS A 70 21.73 -1.35 -2.22
CA LYS A 70 22.15 0.01 -1.84
C LYS A 70 21.15 0.71 -0.93
N VAL A 71 19.85 0.44 -1.11
CA VAL A 71 18.79 1.05 -0.29
C VAL A 71 18.85 0.56 1.15
N GLU A 72 19.21 -0.71 1.39
CA GLU A 72 19.43 -1.22 2.75
C GLU A 72 20.58 -0.48 3.44
N ILE A 73 21.66 -0.20 2.71
CA ILE A 73 22.81 0.55 3.24
C ILE A 73 22.39 2.00 3.57
N PHE A 74 21.64 2.64 2.67
CA PHE A 74 21.13 4.00 2.92
C PHE A 74 20.20 4.04 4.14
N LYS A 75 19.28 3.08 4.30
CA LYS A 75 18.39 3.01 5.47
C LYS A 75 19.18 2.88 6.76
N GLU A 76 20.16 1.98 6.79
CA GLU A 76 21.03 1.79 7.96
C GLU A 76 21.78 3.05 8.38
N GLN A 77 22.33 3.79 7.42
CA GLN A 77 23.15 4.96 7.65
C GLN A 77 22.34 6.26 7.83
N SER A 78 21.02 6.20 7.72
CA SER A 78 20.17 7.39 7.64
C SER A 78 19.72 7.96 8.98
N ASN A 79 20.09 7.36 10.12
CA ASN A 79 19.53 7.73 11.42
C ASN A 79 17.99 7.76 11.40
N PHE A 80 17.39 6.62 11.01
CA PHE A 80 15.96 6.47 10.78
C PHE A 80 15.40 7.49 9.77
N ILE A 81 15.99 7.51 8.58
CA ILE A 81 15.55 8.24 7.38
C ILE A 81 15.77 9.76 7.41
N ARG A 82 16.53 10.30 8.38
CA ARG A 82 16.87 11.73 8.46
C ARG A 82 18.03 12.11 7.52
N TYR A 83 19.14 11.41 7.64
CA TYR A 83 20.39 11.70 6.94
C TYR A 83 20.48 10.92 5.61
N PRO A 84 21.08 11.48 4.54
CA PRO A 84 21.56 12.85 4.38
C PRO A 84 20.47 13.81 3.85
N LEU A 85 19.19 13.46 4.00
CA LEU A 85 18.11 14.26 3.43
C LEU A 85 18.00 15.63 4.11
N ASP A 86 18.20 15.68 5.41
CA ASP A 86 18.28 16.90 6.22
C ASP A 86 19.29 17.92 5.66
N GLU A 87 20.52 17.49 5.38
CA GLU A 87 21.55 18.36 4.79
C GLU A 87 21.22 18.73 3.33
N GLU A 88 20.79 17.75 2.54
CA GLU A 88 20.53 17.96 1.11
C GLU A 88 19.39 18.96 0.86
N LEU A 89 18.37 18.99 1.73
CA LEU A 89 17.28 19.95 1.62
C LEU A 89 17.72 21.41 1.85
N LEU A 90 18.83 21.64 2.55
CA LEU A 90 19.35 22.98 2.84
C LEU A 90 20.24 23.54 1.72
N THR A 91 20.63 22.72 0.75
CA THR A 91 21.51 23.16 -0.34
C THR A 91 20.74 23.91 -1.44
N ASP A 92 21.40 24.85 -2.12
CA ASP A 92 20.80 25.66 -3.20
C ASP A 92 20.55 24.90 -4.51
N THR A 93 21.03 23.65 -4.61
CA THR A 93 20.80 22.83 -5.80
C THR A 93 19.32 22.52 -5.98
N PRO A 94 18.78 22.52 -7.21
CA PRO A 94 17.35 22.24 -7.43
C PRO A 94 16.97 20.76 -7.20
N ASN A 95 17.96 19.89 -7.08
CA ASN A 95 17.81 18.46 -6.86
C ASN A 95 18.47 18.03 -5.53
N ILE A 96 18.32 16.75 -5.20
CA ILE A 96 19.01 16.07 -4.09
C ILE A 96 19.79 14.86 -4.61
N ASN A 97 20.77 14.42 -3.84
CA ASN A 97 21.63 13.29 -4.18
C ASN A 97 20.89 11.92 -4.20
N GLU A 98 21.59 10.84 -4.58
CA GLU A 98 21.00 9.50 -4.73
C GLU A 98 20.41 8.95 -3.41
N ALA A 99 21.13 9.11 -2.30
CA ALA A 99 20.70 8.61 -0.99
C ALA A 99 19.47 9.38 -0.49
N ALA A 100 19.51 10.71 -0.53
CA ALA A 100 18.39 11.57 -0.19
C ALA A 100 17.17 11.33 -1.10
N THR A 101 17.38 11.01 -2.38
CA THR A 101 16.31 10.60 -3.31
C THR A 101 15.61 9.31 -2.87
N GLN A 102 16.30 8.40 -2.16
CA GLN A 102 15.63 7.23 -1.55
C GLN A 102 14.93 7.61 -0.25
N MET A 103 15.56 8.42 0.61
CA MET A 103 15.02 8.81 1.93
C MET A 103 13.74 9.65 1.82
N ILE A 104 13.68 10.59 0.86
CA ILE A 104 12.51 11.45 0.67
C ILE A 104 11.23 10.67 0.33
N LYS A 105 11.37 9.44 -0.18
CA LYS A 105 10.22 8.55 -0.45
C LYS A 105 9.53 8.12 0.84
N PHE A 106 10.24 7.95 1.95
CA PHE A 106 9.60 7.61 3.24
C PHE A 106 8.76 8.78 3.78
N HIS A 107 9.12 10.01 3.39
CA HIS A 107 8.38 11.23 3.65
C HIS A 107 7.26 11.49 2.61
N GLY A 108 6.99 10.53 1.72
CA GLY A 108 5.90 10.63 0.75
C GLY A 108 6.17 11.51 -0.46
N SER A 109 7.43 11.82 -0.77
CA SER A 109 7.78 12.63 -1.93
C SER A 109 8.74 11.92 -2.90
N TYR A 110 8.70 12.31 -4.17
CA TYR A 110 9.58 11.83 -5.24
C TYR A 110 10.16 13.00 -6.01
N GLN A 111 11.49 13.05 -6.13
CA GLN A 111 12.13 13.86 -7.15
C GLN A 111 11.77 13.32 -8.54
N GLN A 112 11.41 14.23 -9.44
CA GLN A 112 11.04 13.97 -10.83
C GLN A 112 11.80 14.94 -11.74
N THR A 113 11.82 14.60 -13.03
CA THR A 113 12.31 15.47 -14.09
C THR A 113 11.29 15.51 -15.21
N ASN A 114 11.07 16.66 -15.83
CA ASN A 114 10.23 16.73 -17.01
C ASN A 114 10.92 16.00 -18.18
N ARG A 115 10.29 14.94 -18.69
CA ARG A 115 10.85 14.12 -19.77
C ARG A 115 10.50 14.63 -21.17
N ASP A 116 9.60 15.60 -21.26
CA ASP A 116 9.23 16.25 -22.51
C ASP A 116 10.29 17.27 -22.93
N GLU A 117 10.99 17.84 -21.95
CA GLU A 117 12.15 18.70 -22.17
C GLU A 117 13.33 17.92 -22.77
N ARG A 118 13.94 18.51 -23.81
CA ARG A 118 15.17 18.01 -24.43
C ARG A 118 16.32 18.92 -24.02
N GLY A 119 17.29 18.39 -23.28
CA GLY A 119 18.47 19.14 -22.83
C GLY A 119 18.57 19.21 -21.32
N SER A 120 18.64 20.42 -20.77
CA SER A 120 18.73 20.67 -19.34
C SER A 120 17.55 20.07 -18.58
N LYS A 121 17.84 19.40 -17.46
CA LYS A 121 16.81 18.77 -16.63
C LYS A 121 16.21 19.81 -15.69
N SER A 122 14.94 20.13 -15.86
CA SER A 122 14.14 20.71 -14.78
C SER A 122 13.86 19.65 -13.73
N TYR A 123 14.02 20.01 -12.45
CA TYR A 123 13.68 19.15 -11.32
C TYR A 123 12.45 19.68 -10.61
N SER A 124 11.59 18.75 -10.22
CA SER A 124 10.42 19.03 -9.38
C SER A 124 10.17 17.84 -8.46
N PHE A 125 9.27 18.01 -7.51
CA PHE A 125 8.89 17.00 -6.55
C PHE A 125 7.39 16.70 -6.68
N MET A 126 7.05 15.42 -6.62
CA MET A 126 5.68 14.98 -6.43
C MET A 126 5.51 14.59 -4.97
N LEU A 127 4.43 15.05 -4.34
CA LEU A 127 4.01 14.63 -3.01
C LEU A 127 2.82 13.70 -3.14
N ARG A 128 2.75 12.69 -2.27
CA ARG A 128 1.60 11.80 -2.14
C ARG A 128 1.12 11.80 -0.69
N THR A 129 -0.17 11.97 -0.50
CA THR A 129 -0.80 11.94 0.83
C THR A 129 -1.03 10.51 1.32
N LYS A 130 -1.28 10.36 2.61
CA LYS A 130 -1.79 9.15 3.28
C LYS A 130 -3.20 9.48 3.77
N ASN A 131 -4.19 8.74 3.26
CA ASN A 131 -5.61 8.93 3.53
C ASN A 131 -6.25 7.55 3.70
N PRO A 132 -6.16 6.92 4.88
CA PRO A 132 -6.82 5.63 5.13
C PRO A 132 -8.28 5.71 4.70
N CYS A 133 -8.78 4.65 4.05
CA CYS A 133 -10.14 4.59 3.49
C CYS A 133 -10.45 5.58 2.36
N GLY A 134 -9.49 6.41 1.94
CA GLY A 134 -9.74 7.54 1.04
C GLY A 134 -10.45 8.72 1.69
N LYS A 135 -10.54 8.75 3.03
CA LYS A 135 -11.19 9.85 3.74
C LYS A 135 -10.31 11.11 3.70
N VAL A 136 -10.94 12.23 3.38
CA VAL A 136 -10.31 13.55 3.28
C VAL A 136 -11.24 14.52 3.99
N SER A 137 -10.71 15.26 4.97
CA SER A 137 -11.46 16.32 5.63
C SER A 137 -11.65 17.50 4.68
N ASN A 138 -12.68 18.33 4.93
CA ASN A 138 -12.89 19.54 4.12
C ASN A 138 -11.67 20.48 4.16
N GLU A 139 -11.08 20.69 5.34
CA GLU A 139 -9.88 21.51 5.52
C GLU A 139 -8.69 20.98 4.71
N LEU A 140 -8.41 19.67 4.76
CA LEU A 140 -7.33 19.08 3.98
C LEU A 140 -7.59 19.23 2.47
N TYR A 141 -8.83 19.06 2.03
CA TYR A 141 -9.17 19.21 0.62
C TYR A 141 -8.88 20.63 0.12
N LEU A 142 -9.34 21.66 0.84
CA LEU A 142 -9.12 23.06 0.48
C LEU A 142 -7.61 23.39 0.47
N ALA A 143 -6.87 22.94 1.49
CA ALA A 143 -5.43 23.15 1.54
C ALA A 143 -4.71 22.47 0.34
N MET A 144 -5.10 21.25 -0.04
CA MET A 144 -4.50 20.56 -1.18
C MET A 144 -4.81 21.27 -2.51
N ASP A 145 -6.01 21.83 -2.66
CA ASP A 145 -6.44 22.60 -3.83
C ASP A 145 -5.59 23.86 -4.00
N ASP A 146 -5.51 24.67 -2.94
CA ASP A 146 -4.69 25.90 -2.90
C ASP A 146 -3.20 25.61 -3.17
N LEU A 147 -2.66 24.54 -2.57
CA LEU A 147 -1.26 24.15 -2.76
C LEU A 147 -0.98 23.73 -4.21
N ALA A 148 -1.95 23.11 -4.90
CA ALA A 148 -1.78 22.68 -6.27
C ALA A 148 -1.64 23.87 -7.23
N ASP A 149 -2.39 24.94 -7.00
CA ASP A 149 -2.32 26.18 -7.78
C ASP A 149 -1.10 27.03 -7.44
N GLN A 150 -0.75 27.14 -6.15
CA GLN A 150 0.32 28.03 -5.69
C GLN A 150 1.72 27.45 -5.88
N PHE A 151 1.89 26.14 -5.64
CA PHE A 151 3.20 25.48 -5.62
C PHE A 151 3.32 24.31 -6.57
N GLY A 152 2.20 23.81 -7.10
CA GLY A 152 2.17 22.72 -8.06
C GLY A 152 2.07 23.23 -9.50
N ILE A 153 1.42 22.42 -10.33
CA ILE A 153 1.10 22.72 -11.74
C ILE A 153 -0.41 22.93 -11.96
N GLY A 154 -1.14 23.34 -10.92
CA GLY A 154 -2.59 23.58 -10.98
C GLY A 154 -3.43 22.32 -11.11
N THR A 155 -2.94 21.17 -10.62
CA THR A 155 -3.69 19.91 -10.67
C THR A 155 -3.51 19.05 -9.42
N LEU A 156 -4.60 18.40 -9.01
CA LEU A 156 -4.60 17.30 -8.07
C LEU A 156 -4.88 15.97 -8.78
N ARG A 157 -4.04 14.97 -8.54
CA ARG A 157 -4.21 13.63 -9.11
C ARG A 157 -4.68 12.64 -8.06
N LEU A 158 -5.96 12.28 -8.10
CA LEU A 158 -6.48 11.13 -7.35
C LEU A 158 -5.76 9.85 -7.76
N THR A 159 -5.57 8.88 -6.86
CA THR A 159 -4.81 7.65 -7.16
C THR A 159 -5.65 6.39 -7.04
N THR A 160 -5.16 5.29 -7.64
CA THR A 160 -5.75 3.95 -7.47
C THR A 160 -5.65 3.41 -6.04
N ARG A 161 -5.00 4.15 -5.12
CA ARG A 161 -4.94 3.82 -3.71
C ARG A 161 -5.60 4.86 -2.82
N GLN A 162 -6.57 5.60 -3.37
CA GLN A 162 -7.41 6.55 -2.61
C GLN A 162 -6.60 7.67 -1.94
N THR A 163 -5.58 8.21 -2.63
CA THR A 163 -4.78 9.35 -2.14
C THR A 163 -4.77 10.48 -3.18
N PHE A 164 -4.24 11.64 -2.80
CA PHE A 164 -3.81 12.67 -3.75
C PHE A 164 -2.36 12.46 -4.16
N GLN A 165 -2.03 12.96 -5.35
CA GLN A 165 -0.69 13.34 -5.76
C GLN A 165 -0.72 14.80 -6.21
N LEU A 166 0.25 15.57 -5.72
CA LEU A 166 0.49 16.96 -6.11
C LEU A 166 1.85 16.99 -6.80
N HIS A 167 1.88 17.43 -8.06
CA HIS A 167 3.07 17.42 -8.92
C HIS A 167 3.64 18.82 -9.10
N GLY A 168 4.94 18.90 -9.39
CA GLY A 168 5.59 20.13 -9.84
C GLY A 168 6.21 21.00 -8.76
N VAL A 169 6.18 20.58 -7.50
CA VAL A 169 6.71 21.38 -6.39
C VAL A 169 8.22 21.54 -6.51
N LEU A 170 8.71 22.77 -6.42
CA LEU A 170 10.16 23.04 -6.42
C LEU A 170 10.76 22.70 -5.06
N LYS A 171 12.04 22.31 -5.02
CA LYS A 171 12.74 21.93 -3.78
C LYS A 171 12.61 22.98 -2.68
N LYS A 172 12.81 24.26 -3.03
CA LYS A 172 12.74 25.40 -2.10
C LYS A 172 11.39 25.54 -1.41
N ASP A 173 10.31 25.07 -2.04
CA ASP A 173 8.94 25.19 -1.55
C ASP A 173 8.49 23.92 -0.82
N LEU A 174 9.27 22.84 -0.87
CA LEU A 174 8.87 21.52 -0.37
C LEU A 174 8.55 21.52 1.13
N LYS A 175 9.34 22.23 1.95
CA LYS A 175 9.10 22.34 3.39
C LYS A 175 7.79 23.08 3.67
N THR A 176 7.54 24.19 2.97
CA THR A 176 6.28 24.93 3.06
C THR A 176 5.10 24.01 2.74
N VAL A 177 5.10 23.36 1.58
CA VAL A 177 4.01 22.46 1.15
C VAL A 177 3.79 21.32 2.15
N MET A 178 4.84 20.61 2.56
CA MET A 178 4.74 19.51 3.54
C MET A 178 4.15 20.01 4.88
N SER A 179 4.66 21.12 5.41
CA SER A 179 4.19 21.67 6.69
C SER A 179 2.74 22.14 6.63
N THR A 180 2.29 22.71 5.50
CA THR A 180 0.89 23.11 5.29
C THR A 180 -0.03 21.90 5.27
N ILE A 181 0.36 20.81 4.59
CA ILE A 181 -0.40 19.55 4.59
C ILE A 181 -0.53 19.02 6.02
N ILE A 182 0.56 19.00 6.78
CA ILE A 182 0.59 18.51 8.17
C ILE A 182 -0.33 19.35 9.07
N ARG A 183 -0.26 20.67 8.97
CA ARG A 183 -1.12 21.59 9.76
C ARG A 183 -2.59 21.48 9.40
N SER A 184 -2.93 21.12 8.17
CA SER A 184 -4.30 21.01 7.67
C SER A 184 -4.91 19.60 7.86
N MET A 185 -4.54 18.90 8.94
CA MET A 185 -4.96 17.52 9.26
C MET A 185 -4.54 16.45 8.24
N GLY A 186 -3.57 16.73 7.37
CA GLY A 186 -3.04 15.78 6.39
C GLY A 186 -1.74 15.11 6.84
N SER A 187 -1.31 14.12 6.06
CA SER A 187 0.02 13.53 6.18
C SER A 187 0.49 12.98 4.84
N THR A 188 1.80 12.98 4.62
CA THR A 188 2.47 12.27 3.50
C THR A 188 3.37 11.12 4.01
N LEU A 189 3.49 10.96 5.33
CA LEU A 189 4.32 9.94 5.97
C LEU A 189 3.96 8.54 5.50
N GLY A 190 4.96 7.82 4.96
CA GLY A 190 4.77 6.44 4.50
C GLY A 190 3.90 6.27 3.25
N ALA A 191 3.50 7.36 2.58
CA ALA A 191 2.78 7.25 1.32
C ALA A 191 3.63 6.56 0.22
N CYS A 192 4.95 6.63 0.38
CA CYS A 192 5.95 6.01 -0.49
C CYS A 192 6.99 5.24 0.36
N GLY A 193 8.20 4.98 -0.15
CA GLY A 193 9.23 4.25 0.60
C GLY A 193 8.96 2.75 0.79
N ASP A 194 9.82 2.12 1.59
CA ASP A 194 9.71 0.72 2.01
C ASP A 194 8.95 0.62 3.34
N LEU A 195 7.69 1.01 3.26
CA LEU A 195 6.74 1.13 4.35
C LEU A 195 5.38 0.56 3.93
N ASN A 196 4.49 0.39 4.92
CA ASN A 196 3.07 0.23 4.64
C ASN A 196 2.54 1.46 3.90
N ARG A 197 1.90 1.22 2.76
CA ARG A 197 1.26 2.24 1.92
C ARG A 197 -0.12 2.59 2.46
N ASN A 198 -0.83 3.47 1.75
CA ASN A 198 -2.21 3.78 2.09
C ASN A 198 -3.05 2.50 2.17
N VAL A 199 -3.78 2.34 3.28
CA VAL A 199 -4.63 1.18 3.54
C VAL A 199 -5.99 1.46 2.92
N LEU A 200 -6.41 0.58 2.01
CA LEU A 200 -7.68 0.76 1.29
C LEU A 200 -8.86 0.28 2.14
N ALA A 201 -10.00 0.92 1.92
CA ALA A 201 -11.30 0.48 2.42
C ALA A 201 -12.40 0.88 1.42
N PRO A 202 -13.62 0.35 1.53
CA PRO A 202 -14.73 0.81 0.72
C PRO A 202 -14.93 2.32 0.87
N ALA A 203 -14.87 3.05 -0.25
CA ALA A 203 -14.88 4.52 -0.27
C ALA A 203 -16.27 5.11 0.01
N ALA A 204 -17.33 4.34 -0.25
CA ALA A 204 -18.69 4.81 -0.09
C ALA A 204 -18.99 5.10 1.39
N PRO A 205 -19.54 6.29 1.72
CA PRO A 205 -19.84 6.68 3.10
C PRO A 205 -21.17 6.06 3.57
N LEU A 206 -21.26 4.73 3.54
CA LEU A 206 -22.45 4.00 3.96
C LEU A 206 -22.48 3.83 5.48
N ALA A 207 -23.61 4.15 6.10
CA ALA A 207 -23.83 3.98 7.54
C ALA A 207 -24.05 2.51 7.97
N ARG A 208 -23.75 1.53 7.11
CA ARG A 208 -23.88 0.11 7.44
C ARG A 208 -22.76 -0.28 8.40
N LYS A 209 -23.09 -1.11 9.41
CA LYS A 209 -22.15 -1.53 10.46
C LYS A 209 -20.89 -2.20 9.89
N ASP A 210 -21.04 -3.04 8.86
CA ASP A 210 -19.95 -3.73 8.20
C ASP A 210 -19.00 -2.78 7.45
N TYR A 211 -19.54 -1.80 6.72
CA TYR A 211 -18.75 -0.77 6.04
C TYR A 211 -17.99 0.11 7.04
N LEU A 212 -18.67 0.58 8.08
CA LEU A 212 -18.03 1.38 9.14
C LEU A 212 -16.90 0.62 9.82
N PHE A 213 -17.13 -0.65 10.15
CA PHE A 213 -16.13 -1.49 10.79
C PHE A 213 -14.95 -1.83 9.86
N ALA A 214 -15.18 -2.02 8.56
CA ALA A 214 -14.11 -2.19 7.57
C ALA A 214 -13.24 -0.92 7.45
N GLN A 215 -13.85 0.26 7.50
CA GLN A 215 -13.13 1.53 7.49
C GLN A 215 -12.33 1.76 8.78
N GLU A 216 -12.92 1.52 9.95
CA GLU A 216 -12.24 1.57 11.25
C GLU A 216 -11.04 0.61 11.28
N THR A 217 -11.23 -0.62 10.79
CA THR A 217 -10.14 -1.62 10.69
C THR A 217 -8.99 -1.12 9.80
N ALA A 218 -9.30 -0.47 8.67
CA ALA A 218 -8.28 0.09 7.78
C ALA A 218 -7.52 1.27 8.42
N GLU A 219 -8.23 2.12 9.17
CA GLU A 219 -7.65 3.21 9.96
C GLU A 219 -6.72 2.67 11.05
N ASP A 220 -7.15 1.64 11.79
CA ASP A 220 -6.36 0.98 12.82
C ASP A 220 -5.08 0.34 12.27
N ILE A 221 -5.16 -0.37 11.14
CA ILE A 221 -3.98 -0.95 10.48
C ILE A 221 -3.04 0.17 9.99
N ALA A 222 -3.60 1.25 9.44
CA ALA A 222 -2.80 2.38 8.98
C ALA A 222 -2.08 3.08 10.14
N ALA A 223 -2.74 3.22 11.30
CA ALA A 223 -2.18 3.76 12.53
C ALA A 223 -1.08 2.84 13.08
N LEU A 224 -1.39 1.55 13.28
CA LEU A 224 -0.46 0.51 13.75
C LEU A 224 0.88 0.57 13.03
N LEU A 225 0.83 0.58 11.69
CA LEU A 225 1.99 0.52 10.80
C LEU A 225 2.53 1.91 10.41
N THR A 226 2.22 2.96 11.16
CA THR A 226 2.86 4.27 10.98
C THR A 226 4.26 4.26 11.61
N PRO A 227 5.31 4.79 10.95
CA PRO A 227 6.63 4.95 11.56
C PRO A 227 6.59 5.76 12.87
N GLN A 228 7.43 5.40 13.85
CA GLN A 228 7.39 5.92 15.22
C GLN A 228 8.62 6.75 15.62
N SER A 229 9.69 6.71 14.84
CA SER A 229 10.97 7.35 15.23
C SER A 229 10.96 8.88 15.22
N GLY A 230 9.90 9.50 14.71
CA GLY A 230 9.72 10.96 14.70
C GLY A 230 10.36 11.70 13.53
N PHE A 231 11.08 11.00 12.64
CA PHE A 231 11.85 11.62 11.54
C PHE A 231 11.00 12.60 10.71
N TYR A 232 9.73 12.31 10.53
CA TYR A 232 8.84 13.11 9.69
C TYR A 232 8.58 14.50 10.27
N TYR A 233 8.30 14.59 11.57
CA TYR A 233 8.04 15.89 12.22
C TYR A 233 9.33 16.66 12.45
N ASP A 234 10.44 15.98 12.72
CA ASP A 234 11.76 16.63 12.83
C ASP A 234 12.11 17.39 11.54
N MET A 235 11.83 16.80 10.38
CA MET A 235 12.17 17.38 9.08
C MET A 235 11.23 18.50 8.62
N TRP A 236 9.91 18.31 8.80
CA TRP A 236 8.92 19.19 8.17
C TRP A 236 8.24 20.17 9.14
N MET A 237 8.36 19.93 10.45
CA MET A 237 7.74 20.71 11.51
C MET A 237 8.74 21.14 12.58
N ASP A 238 10.05 21.05 12.31
CA ASP A 238 11.12 21.42 13.25
C ASP A 238 11.00 20.71 14.61
N GLY A 239 10.50 19.47 14.59
CA GLY A 239 10.27 18.63 15.78
C GLY A 239 8.92 18.86 16.47
N GLU A 240 8.13 19.84 16.05
CA GLU A 240 6.79 20.08 16.58
C GLU A 240 5.85 18.94 16.17
N ARG A 241 5.46 18.12 17.14
CA ARG A 241 4.52 17.02 16.91
C ARG A 241 3.08 17.54 16.98
N ILE A 242 2.36 17.40 15.87
CA ILE A 242 0.90 17.54 15.89
C ILE A 242 0.33 16.26 16.48
N MET A 243 -0.25 16.37 17.68
CA MET A 243 -0.83 15.24 18.40
C MET A 243 -2.07 14.72 17.65
N SER A 244 -1.97 13.55 17.03
CA SER A 244 -3.14 12.76 16.61
C SER A 244 -3.50 11.78 17.71
N ALA A 245 -4.77 11.76 18.13
CA ALA A 245 -5.26 10.76 19.09
C ALA A 245 -5.23 9.38 18.44
N GLU A 246 -4.31 8.53 18.87
CA GLU A 246 -4.26 7.14 18.46
C GLU A 246 -5.15 6.27 19.37
N PRO A 247 -5.94 5.33 18.82
CA PRO A 247 -6.77 4.47 19.65
C PRO A 247 -5.95 3.60 20.64
N PRO A 248 -6.36 3.47 21.92
CA PRO A 248 -5.61 2.71 22.92
C PRO A 248 -5.35 1.24 22.55
N HIS A 249 -6.26 0.61 21.81
CA HIS A 249 -6.10 -0.79 21.38
C HIS A 249 -5.01 -0.94 20.31
N VAL A 250 -4.82 0.07 19.45
CA VAL A 250 -3.72 0.13 18.47
C VAL A 250 -2.38 0.32 19.18
N VAL A 251 -2.30 1.24 20.14
CA VAL A 251 -1.09 1.45 20.96
C VAL A 251 -0.71 0.17 21.71
N LYS A 252 -1.70 -0.49 22.34
CA LYS A 252 -1.50 -1.75 23.04
C LYS A 252 -0.98 -2.83 22.11
N ALA A 253 -1.55 -2.98 20.92
CA ALA A 253 -1.10 -3.96 19.94
C ALA A 253 0.31 -3.66 19.45
N ARG A 254 0.61 -2.41 19.07
CA ARG A 254 1.96 -2.01 18.67
C ARG A 254 3.00 -2.35 19.73
N ASN A 255 2.68 -2.15 21.00
CA ASN A 255 3.63 -2.36 22.10
C ASN A 255 3.67 -3.82 22.60
N ASP A 256 2.81 -4.71 22.10
CA ASP A 256 2.84 -6.12 22.46
C ASP A 256 4.07 -6.78 21.83
N ASN A 257 4.97 -7.28 22.67
CA ASN A 257 6.11 -8.08 22.23
C ASN A 257 6.06 -9.52 22.77
N SER A 258 4.88 -10.00 23.19
CA SER A 258 4.70 -11.33 23.77
C SER A 258 5.15 -12.47 22.84
N ARG A 259 5.25 -12.21 21.53
CA ARG A 259 5.66 -13.17 20.49
C ARG A 259 7.03 -12.88 19.88
N GLY A 260 7.77 -11.91 20.43
CA GLY A 260 9.03 -11.47 19.86
C GLY A 260 8.86 -10.87 18.45
N THR A 261 7.75 -10.16 18.21
CA THR A 261 7.46 -9.46 16.94
C THR A 261 8.29 -8.18 16.80
N ASN A 262 8.52 -7.49 17.91
CA ASN A 262 9.12 -6.16 17.93
C ASN A 262 10.63 -6.16 18.19
N PHE A 263 11.25 -5.03 17.86
CA PHE A 263 12.59 -4.64 18.26
C PHE A 263 12.48 -3.80 19.53
N PRO A 264 12.70 -4.39 20.73
CA PRO A 264 12.71 -3.61 21.96
C PRO A 264 13.78 -2.52 21.86
N ASP A 265 13.52 -1.36 22.49
CA ASP A 265 14.42 -0.20 22.55
C ASP A 265 14.74 0.47 21.20
N SER A 266 14.16 0.01 20.10
CA SER A 266 14.26 0.70 18.81
C SER A 266 13.30 1.89 18.74
N PRO A 267 13.73 3.04 18.18
CA PRO A 267 12.81 4.12 17.76
C PRO A 267 11.72 3.65 16.80
N GLU A 268 11.90 2.50 16.15
CA GLU A 268 10.92 1.85 15.29
C GLU A 268 10.59 0.43 15.79
N PRO A 269 9.65 0.27 16.74
CA PRO A 269 9.39 -1.03 17.37
C PRO A 269 9.00 -2.15 16.40
N ILE A 270 8.23 -1.84 15.35
CA ILE A 270 7.80 -2.81 14.33
C ILE A 270 8.80 -2.88 13.16
N TYR A 271 9.24 -1.72 12.68
CA TYR A 271 10.01 -1.61 11.44
C TYR A 271 11.51 -1.89 11.64
N GLY A 272 12.07 -1.60 12.82
CA GLY A 272 13.50 -1.65 13.07
C GLY A 272 14.28 -0.68 12.18
N THR A 273 15.62 -0.80 12.21
CA THR A 273 16.53 0.08 11.46
C THR A 273 16.35 -0.06 9.94
N GLN A 274 16.05 -1.26 9.45
CA GLN A 274 15.94 -1.52 8.01
C GLN A 274 14.55 -1.26 7.44
N PHE A 275 13.54 -0.95 8.26
CA PHE A 275 12.15 -0.90 7.80
C PHE A 275 11.77 -2.19 7.05
N LEU A 276 10.87 -2.10 6.06
CA LEU A 276 10.54 -3.24 5.22
C LEU A 276 11.57 -3.42 4.10
N PRO A 277 11.67 -4.64 3.52
CA PRO A 277 12.48 -4.88 2.32
C PRO A 277 11.91 -4.17 1.08
N ARG A 278 10.59 -3.91 1.09
CA ARG A 278 9.90 -3.18 0.03
C ARG A 278 8.58 -2.59 0.51
N LYS A 279 7.93 -1.83 -0.39
CA LYS A 279 6.55 -1.37 -0.22
C LYS A 279 5.63 -2.52 0.23
N PHE A 280 4.70 -2.21 1.12
CA PHE A 280 3.71 -3.16 1.60
C PHE A 280 2.31 -2.55 1.50
N LYS A 281 1.34 -3.32 1.03
CA LYS A 281 0.00 -2.83 0.70
C LYS A 281 -1.05 -3.67 1.39
N VAL A 282 -1.95 -3.00 2.09
CA VAL A 282 -3.12 -3.63 2.71
C VAL A 282 -4.39 -3.06 2.09
N ALA A 283 -5.40 -3.92 1.91
CA ALA A 283 -6.75 -3.52 1.58
C ALA A 283 -7.76 -4.25 2.48
N VAL A 284 -8.72 -3.51 2.99
CA VAL A 284 -9.84 -4.01 3.79
C VAL A 284 -11.13 -3.86 2.99
N THR A 285 -12.04 -4.82 3.06
CA THR A 285 -13.35 -4.73 2.42
C THR A 285 -14.40 -5.57 3.14
N VAL A 286 -15.64 -5.49 2.68
CA VAL A 286 -16.76 -6.34 3.10
C VAL A 286 -17.05 -7.40 2.03
N PRO A 287 -17.77 -8.50 2.35
CA PRO A 287 -18.18 -9.47 1.34
C PRO A 287 -18.93 -8.78 0.20
N THR A 288 -18.74 -9.26 -1.02
CA THR A 288 -19.34 -8.75 -2.28
C THR A 288 -18.84 -7.39 -2.78
N ASP A 289 -18.08 -6.62 -1.98
CA ASP A 289 -17.44 -5.39 -2.42
C ASP A 289 -15.96 -5.63 -2.75
N ASN A 290 -15.59 -5.44 -4.02
CA ASN A 290 -14.20 -5.51 -4.48
C ASN A 290 -13.73 -4.19 -5.11
N SER A 291 -14.27 -3.05 -4.68
CA SER A 291 -13.82 -1.72 -5.15
C SER A 291 -12.33 -1.47 -4.87
N VAL A 292 -11.76 -2.20 -3.90
CA VAL A 292 -10.36 -2.07 -3.46
C VAL A 292 -9.38 -2.97 -4.21
N ASP A 293 -9.87 -3.77 -5.17
CA ASP A 293 -9.08 -4.76 -5.92
C ASP A 293 -8.21 -5.65 -5.00
N ILE A 294 -8.89 -6.37 -4.11
CA ILE A 294 -8.30 -6.96 -2.91
C ILE A 294 -7.13 -7.90 -3.21
N LEU A 295 -7.22 -8.69 -4.29
CA LEU A 295 -6.25 -9.74 -4.62
C LEU A 295 -4.90 -9.20 -5.10
N THR A 296 -4.75 -7.89 -5.31
CA THR A 296 -3.50 -7.25 -5.75
C THR A 296 -2.64 -6.73 -4.60
N ASN A 297 -3.07 -6.95 -3.35
CA ASN A 297 -2.43 -6.43 -2.14
C ASN A 297 -1.58 -7.49 -1.45
N ASP A 298 -0.57 -7.06 -0.71
CA ASP A 298 0.25 -7.93 0.12
C ASP A 298 -0.59 -8.60 1.21
N ILE A 299 -1.55 -7.85 1.78
CA ILE A 299 -2.64 -8.38 2.62
C ILE A 299 -3.99 -7.90 2.09
N GLY A 300 -4.90 -8.83 1.88
CA GLY A 300 -6.34 -8.58 1.75
C GLY A 300 -7.08 -8.99 3.02
N VAL A 301 -7.96 -8.12 3.52
CA VAL A 301 -8.78 -8.34 4.73
C VAL A 301 -10.25 -8.23 4.34
N VAL A 302 -11.01 -9.33 4.40
CA VAL A 302 -12.45 -9.33 4.10
C VAL A 302 -13.21 -9.56 5.39
N LEU A 303 -14.07 -8.62 5.76
CA LEU A 303 -14.92 -8.74 6.94
C LEU A 303 -15.83 -9.97 6.84
N VAL A 304 -16.02 -10.66 7.96
CA VAL A 304 -17.01 -11.73 8.13
C VAL A 304 -17.99 -11.27 9.20
N SER A 305 -19.26 -11.19 8.83
CA SER A 305 -20.36 -10.79 9.72
C SER A 305 -21.35 -11.93 9.90
N ASP A 306 -22.13 -11.87 10.99
CA ASP A 306 -23.29 -12.75 11.18
C ASP A 306 -24.49 -12.30 10.32
N ASP A 307 -25.60 -13.03 10.42
CA ASP A 307 -26.84 -12.75 9.69
C ASP A 307 -27.46 -11.38 10.03
N ASN A 308 -27.09 -10.79 11.18
CA ASN A 308 -27.53 -9.46 11.61
C ASN A 308 -26.58 -8.34 11.17
N GLY A 309 -25.52 -8.69 10.43
CA GLY A 309 -24.48 -7.76 10.00
C GLY A 309 -23.47 -7.41 11.10
N GLU A 310 -23.46 -8.12 12.23
CA GLU A 310 -22.49 -7.90 13.29
C GLU A 310 -21.13 -8.53 12.93
N PRO A 311 -20.03 -7.75 12.96
CA PRO A 311 -18.68 -8.25 12.72
C PRO A 311 -18.28 -9.42 13.64
N GLN A 312 -17.85 -10.54 13.05
CA GLN A 312 -17.37 -11.74 13.75
C GLN A 312 -15.85 -11.96 13.60
N GLY A 313 -15.30 -11.55 12.45
CA GLY A 313 -13.88 -11.75 12.15
C GLY A 313 -13.54 -11.36 10.72
N PHE A 314 -12.45 -11.90 10.19
CA PHE A 314 -11.93 -11.53 8.88
C PHE A 314 -11.34 -12.73 8.17
N ASN A 315 -11.68 -12.90 6.90
CA ASN A 315 -10.91 -13.73 5.98
C ASN A 315 -9.67 -12.96 5.52
N ILE A 316 -8.51 -13.59 5.60
CA ILE A 316 -7.22 -12.99 5.26
C ILE A 316 -6.67 -13.62 3.98
N TYR A 317 -6.17 -12.77 3.09
CA TYR A 317 -5.49 -13.12 1.84
C TYR A 317 -4.07 -12.54 1.86
N VAL A 318 -3.10 -13.23 1.27
CA VAL A 318 -1.69 -12.79 1.31
C VAL A 318 -0.94 -12.98 -0.01
N GLY A 319 0.04 -12.10 -0.25
CA GLY A 319 1.03 -12.25 -1.31
C GLY A 319 0.55 -11.88 -2.72
N GLY A 320 -0.40 -10.95 -2.82
CA GLY A 320 -0.80 -10.35 -4.08
C GLY A 320 0.17 -9.26 -4.53
N GLY A 321 0.27 -9.03 -5.84
CA GLY A 321 1.12 -7.97 -6.38
C GLY A 321 1.13 -7.91 -7.90
N MET A 322 1.37 -6.71 -8.44
CA MET A 322 1.34 -6.46 -9.90
C MET A 322 2.73 -6.21 -10.51
N GLY A 323 3.78 -6.25 -9.69
CA GLY A 323 5.14 -5.91 -10.13
C GLY A 323 5.69 -6.94 -11.11
N ARG A 324 6.21 -6.47 -12.25
CA ARG A 324 6.89 -7.31 -13.25
C ARG A 324 7.92 -6.49 -14.02
N THR A 325 8.86 -7.17 -14.65
CA THR A 325 9.85 -6.60 -15.56
C THR A 325 9.67 -7.22 -16.95
N HIS A 326 9.80 -6.41 -18.01
CA HIS A 326 9.76 -6.93 -19.38
C HIS A 326 10.93 -7.89 -19.64
N ARG A 327 10.64 -9.02 -20.29
CA ARG A 327 11.63 -10.07 -20.62
C ARG A 327 12.32 -10.72 -19.41
N GLN A 328 11.71 -10.65 -18.23
CA GLN A 328 12.18 -11.33 -17.02
C GLN A 328 11.05 -12.17 -16.42
N GLU A 329 10.93 -13.41 -16.88
CA GLU A 329 9.85 -14.34 -16.52
C GLU A 329 9.78 -14.64 -15.01
N ALA A 330 10.90 -14.53 -14.29
CA ALA A 330 10.94 -14.67 -12.84
C ALA A 330 10.18 -13.56 -12.07
N THR A 331 9.72 -12.51 -12.75
CA THR A 331 8.92 -11.41 -12.17
C THR A 331 7.54 -11.37 -12.82
N PHE A 332 6.50 -11.66 -12.05
CA PHE A 332 5.13 -11.84 -12.56
C PHE A 332 4.10 -11.25 -11.60
N PRO A 333 2.94 -10.79 -12.12
CA PRO A 333 1.81 -10.47 -11.26
C PRO A 333 1.29 -11.74 -10.57
N ARG A 334 0.83 -11.60 -9.34
CA ARG A 334 0.32 -12.69 -8.51
C ARG A 334 -0.95 -12.25 -7.79
N LEU A 335 -1.94 -13.13 -7.75
CA LEU A 335 -3.13 -12.96 -6.92
C LEU A 335 -2.83 -13.38 -5.48
N ALA A 336 -3.38 -12.65 -4.51
CA ALA A 336 -3.30 -13.02 -3.11
C ALA A 336 -4.05 -14.34 -2.86
N GLU A 337 -3.48 -15.21 -2.02
CA GLU A 337 -4.07 -16.50 -1.67
C GLU A 337 -4.73 -16.45 -0.29
N PRO A 338 -5.87 -17.12 -0.09
CA PRO A 338 -6.51 -17.19 1.23
C PRO A 338 -5.62 -17.96 2.21
N ILE A 339 -5.41 -17.39 3.40
CA ILE A 339 -4.61 -18.03 4.47
C ILE A 339 -5.45 -18.46 5.68
N GLY A 340 -6.64 -17.88 5.86
CA GLY A 340 -7.60 -18.34 6.88
C GLY A 340 -8.46 -17.23 7.48
N LEU A 341 -9.17 -17.60 8.55
CA LEU A 341 -10.07 -16.73 9.31
C LEU A 341 -9.38 -16.24 10.60
N CYS A 342 -9.41 -14.93 10.84
CA CYS A 342 -8.95 -14.30 12.08
C CYS A 342 -10.16 -13.73 12.84
N THR A 343 -10.30 -13.99 14.14
CA THR A 343 -11.44 -13.49 14.94
C THR A 343 -11.35 -11.98 15.19
N LYS A 344 -12.48 -11.32 15.42
CA LYS A 344 -12.59 -9.86 15.65
C LYS A 344 -11.65 -9.32 16.74
N GLY A 345 -11.25 -10.12 17.73
CA GLY A 345 -10.31 -9.68 18.77
C GLY A 345 -8.83 -9.72 18.37
N ARG A 346 -8.49 -10.23 17.17
CA ARG A 346 -7.10 -10.56 16.80
C ARG A 346 -6.63 -9.96 15.47
N TYR A 347 -7.45 -9.19 14.75
CA TYR A 347 -7.11 -8.69 13.41
C TYR A 347 -5.88 -7.78 13.38
N ILE A 348 -5.69 -6.96 14.41
CA ILE A 348 -4.51 -6.10 14.54
C ILE A 348 -3.24 -6.94 14.67
N VAL A 349 -3.29 -7.97 15.54
CA VAL A 349 -2.19 -8.92 15.74
C VAL A 349 -1.90 -9.75 14.49
N CYS A 350 -2.95 -10.15 13.75
CA CYS A 350 -2.81 -10.87 12.48
C CYS A 350 -2.06 -10.01 11.43
N SER A 351 -2.37 -8.72 11.36
CA SER A 351 -1.72 -7.77 10.43
C SER A 351 -0.28 -7.44 10.83
N GLU A 352 -0.05 -7.22 12.13
CA GLU A 352 1.29 -7.02 12.72
C GLU A 352 2.19 -8.24 12.46
N SER A 353 1.72 -9.44 12.77
CA SER A 353 2.51 -10.67 12.67
C SER A 353 3.00 -10.93 11.25
N TYR A 354 2.17 -10.65 10.23
CA TYR A 354 2.58 -10.81 8.84
C TYR A 354 3.56 -9.71 8.40
N CYS A 355 3.36 -8.46 8.82
CA CYS A 355 4.32 -7.38 8.60
C CYS A 355 5.70 -7.72 9.22
N CYS A 356 5.72 -8.14 10.50
CA CYS A 356 6.93 -8.56 11.21
C CYS A 356 7.59 -9.82 10.59
N TYR A 357 6.81 -10.74 10.02
CA TYR A 357 7.37 -11.86 9.26
C TYR A 357 8.16 -11.38 8.03
N THR A 358 7.65 -10.35 7.34
CA THR A 358 8.33 -9.78 6.16
C THR A 358 9.58 -8.97 6.51
N THR A 359 9.64 -8.29 7.65
CA THR A 359 10.86 -7.60 8.11
C THR A 359 11.95 -8.60 8.50
N ARG A 360 11.63 -9.62 9.31
CA ARG A 360 12.62 -10.54 9.89
C ARG A 360 13.21 -11.56 8.92
N LYS A 361 12.51 -11.93 7.84
CA LYS A 361 13.07 -12.87 6.83
C LYS A 361 14.32 -12.30 6.13
N TRP A 362 14.51 -10.99 6.16
CA TRP A 362 15.60 -10.30 5.47
C TRP A 362 16.77 -9.88 6.37
N GLU A 363 16.61 -9.88 7.69
CA GLU A 363 17.73 -9.65 8.63
C GLU A 363 18.53 -10.93 8.92
N LYS A 364 17.94 -12.12 8.70
CA LYS A 364 18.61 -13.42 8.86
C LYS A 364 19.22 -13.96 7.56
N GLY A 365 19.33 -13.11 6.54
CA GLY A 365 19.87 -13.44 5.22
C GLY A 365 21.29 -12.99 5.10
#